data_AF-A0A5M4D7K8-F1
#
_entry.id   AF-A0A5M4D7K8-F1
#
_cell.length_a   1.000
_cell.length_b   1.000
_cell.length_c   1.000
_cell.angle_alpha   90.00
_cell.angle_beta   90.00
_cell.angle_gamma   90.00
#
_symmetry.space_group_name_H-M   'P 1'
#
loop_
_entity.id
_entity.type
_entity.pdbx_description
1 polymer ?
#
loop_
_entity_poly.entity_id
_entity_poly.type
_entity_poly.pdbx_seq_one_letter_code
_entity_poly.pdbx_strand_id
1 'polypeptide(L)'
;MGTLEVRAMSIFPPIPAWDAIHPVLIHLPLGVLPLAGVIVLLAALTNAQWSRAFAVWALVLLLVGAVGAVLAVMSGEAAGELVEGAVPQAEAAFERHEELAELARTVFAGLAVVYVGVSLAGSLLLKRGRRAAASGAHLAFLVLLAPALVLLANAAHEGGRLVHEFGIRAPIAQYSGVEDALPAREVEEEHDD
;
A
#
# COMPACT_ATOMS: atom_id res chain seq x y z
N MET A 1 28.38 -31.86 -32.26
CA MET A 1 28.57 -30.93 -31.14
C MET A 1 27.25 -30.19 -30.94
N GLY A 2 26.37 -30.72 -30.07
CA GLY A 2 25.07 -30.12 -29.78
C GLY A 2 25.22 -29.12 -28.63
N THR A 3 24.88 -27.87 -28.89
CA THR A 3 24.82 -26.80 -27.89
C THR A 3 23.64 -27.08 -26.95
N LEU A 4 23.96 -27.38 -25.69
CA LEU A 4 22.97 -27.46 -24.63
C LEU A 4 22.46 -26.03 -24.35
N GLU A 5 21.28 -25.69 -24.87
CA GLU A 5 20.56 -24.50 -24.42
C GLU A 5 20.19 -24.70 -22.95
N VAL A 6 20.94 -24.03 -22.08
CA VAL A 6 20.61 -23.93 -20.66
C VAL A 6 19.36 -23.05 -20.57
N ARG A 7 18.19 -23.70 -20.51
CA ARG A 7 16.91 -23.07 -20.20
C ARG A 7 17.02 -22.50 -18.78
N ALA A 8 17.40 -21.23 -18.66
CA ALA A 8 17.42 -20.53 -17.39
C ALA A 8 15.97 -20.43 -16.89
N MET A 9 15.60 -21.32 -15.97
CA MET A 9 14.33 -21.28 -15.28
C MET A 9 14.39 -20.08 -14.33
N SER A 10 13.78 -18.95 -14.71
CA SER A 10 13.70 -17.77 -13.85
C SER A 10 12.91 -18.14 -12.59
N ILE A 11 13.62 -18.28 -11.47
CA ILE A 11 13.05 -18.61 -10.14
C ILE A 11 12.11 -17.49 -9.65
N PHE A 12 12.31 -16.27 -10.16
CA PHE A 12 11.52 -15.10 -9.80
C PHE A 12 10.43 -14.81 -10.84
N PRO A 13 9.20 -14.50 -10.41
CA PRO A 13 8.18 -13.97 -11.31
C PRO A 13 8.64 -12.63 -11.89
N PRO A 14 8.22 -12.26 -13.10
CA PRO A 14 8.51 -10.95 -13.68
C PRO A 14 7.93 -9.84 -12.79
N ILE A 15 8.68 -8.75 -12.63
CA ILE A 15 8.20 -7.58 -11.89
C ILE A 15 7.10 -6.91 -12.75
N PRO A 16 5.91 -6.63 -12.20
CA PRO A 16 4.84 -5.97 -12.93
C PRO A 16 5.24 -4.54 -13.33
N ALA A 17 4.64 -4.06 -14.42
CA ALA A 17 4.77 -2.67 -14.85
C ALA A 17 4.15 -1.69 -13.84
N TRP A 18 4.46 -0.40 -13.98
CA TRP A 18 4.08 0.65 -13.01
C TRP A 18 2.55 0.80 -12.86
N ASP A 19 1.82 0.67 -13.95
CA ASP A 19 0.36 0.64 -14.04
C ASP A 19 -0.25 -0.66 -13.46
N ALA A 20 0.53 -1.73 -13.37
CA ALA A 20 0.08 -3.02 -12.84
C ALA A 20 0.47 -3.27 -11.37
N ILE A 21 1.40 -2.48 -10.81
CA ILE A 21 1.94 -2.71 -9.46
C ILE A 21 1.06 -2.12 -8.34
N HIS A 22 0.08 -1.28 -8.67
CA HIS A 22 -0.78 -0.60 -7.69
C HIS A 22 -1.37 -1.54 -6.61
N PRO A 23 -1.97 -2.70 -6.94
CA PRO A 23 -2.50 -3.62 -5.94
C PRO A 23 -1.44 -4.11 -4.95
N VAL A 24 -0.17 -4.19 -5.33
CA VAL A 24 0.92 -4.55 -4.42
C VAL A 24 1.27 -3.38 -3.51
N LEU A 25 1.39 -2.18 -4.07
CA LEU A 25 1.79 -0.99 -3.33
C LEU A 25 0.78 -0.57 -2.26
N ILE A 26 -0.52 -0.78 -2.48
CA ILE A 26 -1.55 -0.44 -1.48
C ILE A 26 -1.42 -1.21 -0.15
N HIS A 27 -0.82 -2.40 -0.16
CA HIS A 27 -0.66 -3.21 1.06
C HIS A 27 0.26 -2.54 2.07
N LEU A 28 1.23 -1.74 1.59
CA LEU A 28 2.19 -1.06 2.44
C LEU A 28 1.51 -0.02 3.36
N PRO A 29 0.81 1.03 2.85
CA PRO A 29 0.12 1.98 3.71
C PRO A 29 -1.00 1.30 4.52
N LEU A 30 -1.72 0.32 3.94
CA LEU A 30 -2.80 -0.39 4.63
C LEU A 30 -2.34 -1.17 5.86
N GLY A 31 -1.16 -1.79 5.82
CA GLY A 31 -0.61 -2.51 6.97
C GLY A 31 0.16 -1.61 7.93
N VAL A 32 1.02 -0.76 7.40
CA VAL A 32 2.02 -0.03 8.20
C VAL A 32 1.42 1.14 8.98
N LEU A 33 0.44 1.87 8.42
CA LEU A 33 -0.15 3.03 9.09
C LEU A 33 -0.99 2.67 10.33
N PRO A 34 -1.87 1.64 10.30
CA PRO A 34 -2.53 1.15 11.51
C PRO A 34 -1.52 0.61 12.54
N LEU A 35 -0.50 -0.13 12.09
CA LEU A 35 0.55 -0.64 12.97
C LEU A 35 1.29 0.51 13.66
N ALA A 36 1.59 1.60 12.95
CA ALA A 36 2.19 2.78 13.55
C ALA A 36 1.32 3.32 14.70
N GLY A 37 0.00 3.37 14.53
CA GLY A 37 -0.94 3.74 15.60
C GLY A 37 -0.84 2.84 16.84
N VAL A 38 -0.70 1.53 16.66
CA VAL A 38 -0.46 0.60 17.78
C VAL A 38 0.87 0.94 18.49
N ILE A 39 1.93 1.25 17.73
CA ILE A 39 3.21 1.64 18.33
C ILE A 39 3.13 2.99 19.06
N VAL A 40 2.34 3.97 18.56
CA VAL A 40 2.07 5.22 19.29
C VAL A 40 1.37 4.93 20.62
N LEU A 41 0.40 4.01 20.63
CA LEU A 41 -0.27 3.61 21.86
C LEU A 41 0.72 3.00 22.87
N LEU A 42 1.66 2.18 22.42
CA LEU A 42 2.73 1.67 23.29
C LEU A 42 3.62 2.81 23.82
N ALA A 43 3.93 3.82 23.01
CA ALA A 43 4.65 5.01 23.46
C ALA A 43 3.87 5.77 24.55
N ALA A 44 2.55 5.81 24.46
CA ALA A 44 1.67 6.46 25.43
C ALA A 44 1.57 5.71 26.77
N LEU A 45 1.54 4.37 26.74
CA LEU A 45 1.22 3.55 27.92
C LEU A 45 2.43 3.00 28.69
N THR A 46 3.62 2.97 28.09
CA THR A 46 4.81 2.35 28.71
C THR A 46 5.59 3.30 29.63
N ASN A 47 6.63 2.82 30.31
CA ASN A 47 7.47 3.70 31.15
C ASN A 47 8.35 4.64 30.30
N ALA A 48 9.05 5.59 30.94
CA ALA A 48 9.78 6.64 30.24
C ALA A 48 10.92 6.14 29.33
N GLN A 49 11.57 5.02 29.69
CA GLN A 49 12.64 4.41 28.89
C GLN A 49 12.08 3.83 27.57
N TRP A 50 10.99 3.06 27.64
CA TRP A 50 10.39 2.41 26.47
C TRP A 50 9.58 3.39 25.61
N SER A 51 8.96 4.39 26.23
CA SER A 51 8.16 5.40 25.53
C SER A 51 8.94 6.10 24.42
N ARG A 52 10.21 6.43 24.64
CA ARG A 52 11.08 7.04 23.61
C ARG A 52 11.36 6.10 22.45
N ALA A 53 11.68 4.83 22.74
CA ALA A 53 11.96 3.84 21.70
C ALA A 53 10.72 3.61 20.82
N PHE A 54 9.55 3.44 21.44
CA PHE A 54 8.30 3.31 20.69
C PHE A 54 7.94 4.58 19.91
N ALA A 55 8.18 5.78 20.46
CA ALA A 55 7.96 7.01 19.73
C ALA A 55 8.81 7.11 18.46
N VAL A 56 10.06 6.65 18.50
CA VAL A 56 10.94 6.60 17.31
C VAL A 56 10.42 5.58 16.30
N TRP A 57 10.08 4.37 16.73
CA TRP A 57 9.56 3.33 15.84
C TRP A 57 8.23 3.74 15.18
N ALA A 58 7.31 4.33 15.94
CA ALA A 58 6.07 4.86 15.40
C ALA A 58 6.32 5.94 14.34
N LEU A 59 7.31 6.82 14.55
CA LEU A 59 7.68 7.84 13.57
C LEU A 59 8.22 7.21 12.28
N VAL A 60 9.11 6.23 12.39
CA VAL A 60 9.64 5.51 11.22
C VAL A 60 8.51 4.85 10.44
N LEU A 61 7.60 4.15 11.11
CA LEU A 61 6.46 3.49 10.46
C LEU A 61 5.51 4.51 9.81
N LEU A 62 5.22 5.64 10.47
CA LEU A 62 4.42 6.71 9.85
C LEU A 62 5.05 7.26 8.58
N LEU A 63 6.37 7.49 8.58
CA LEU A 63 7.09 7.97 7.41
C LEU A 63 7.07 6.94 6.27
N VAL A 64 7.37 5.68 6.58
CA VAL A 64 7.32 4.57 5.60
C VAL A 64 5.91 4.41 5.03
N GLY A 65 4.88 4.42 5.87
CA GLY A 65 3.49 4.33 5.44
C GLY A 65 3.05 5.53 4.60
N ALA A 66 3.47 6.75 4.95
CA ALA A 66 3.17 7.96 4.18
C ALA A 66 3.84 7.94 2.79
N VAL A 67 5.10 7.52 2.71
CA VAL A 67 5.78 7.30 1.41
C VAL A 67 5.06 6.20 0.62
N GLY A 68 4.66 5.11 1.28
CA GLY A 68 3.86 4.06 0.66
C GLY A 68 2.54 4.56 0.09
N ALA A 69 1.84 5.47 0.79
CA ALA A 69 0.61 6.09 0.30
C ALA A 69 0.86 6.96 -0.94
N VAL A 70 1.97 7.70 -0.99
CA VAL A 70 2.35 8.47 -2.19
C VAL A 70 2.57 7.54 -3.38
N LEU A 71 3.35 6.46 -3.20
CA LEU A 71 3.61 5.49 -4.27
C LEU A 71 2.34 4.75 -4.71
N ALA A 72 1.45 4.43 -3.78
CA ALA A 72 0.16 3.81 -4.08
C ALA A 72 -0.73 4.73 -4.93
N VAL A 73 -0.80 6.02 -4.61
CA VAL A 73 -1.56 6.99 -5.41
C VAL A 73 -0.94 7.15 -6.80
N MET A 74 0.37 7.38 -6.91
CA MET A 74 1.03 7.55 -8.21
C MET A 74 0.92 6.33 -9.14
N SER A 75 0.90 5.12 -8.59
CA SER A 75 0.66 3.90 -9.37
C SER A 75 -0.83 3.68 -9.66
N GLY A 76 -1.72 4.16 -8.79
CA GLY A 76 -3.17 4.09 -8.97
C GLY A 76 -3.67 5.02 -10.07
N GLU A 77 -3.15 6.25 -10.13
CA GLU A 77 -3.40 7.19 -11.22
C GLU A 77 -3.02 6.57 -12.57
N ALA A 78 -1.81 6.00 -12.68
CA ALA A 78 -1.35 5.32 -13.90
C ALA A 78 -2.21 4.10 -14.28
N ALA A 79 -2.68 3.33 -13.29
CA ALA A 79 -3.60 2.22 -13.53
C ALA A 79 -4.99 2.72 -13.97
N GLY A 80 -5.41 3.85 -13.40
CA GLY A 80 -6.70 4.49 -13.62
C GLY A 80 -6.90 4.97 -15.04
N GLU A 81 -5.90 5.66 -15.60
CA GLU A 81 -5.91 6.15 -16.99
C GLU A 81 -6.18 5.04 -18.03
N LEU A 82 -5.84 3.78 -17.72
CA LEU A 82 -6.04 2.65 -18.63
C LEU A 82 -7.46 2.08 -18.62
N VAL A 83 -8.21 2.33 -17.55
CA VAL A 83 -9.53 1.73 -17.30
C VAL A 83 -10.63 2.77 -17.13
N GLU A 84 -10.28 4.06 -17.12
CA GLU A 84 -11.20 5.18 -17.05
C GLU A 84 -12.25 5.09 -18.17
N GLY A 85 -13.53 5.26 -17.82
CA GLY A 85 -14.64 5.15 -18.76
C GLY A 85 -14.92 3.74 -19.31
N ALA A 86 -14.17 2.70 -18.92
CA ALA A 86 -14.39 1.34 -19.40
C ALA A 86 -15.69 0.73 -18.86
N VAL A 87 -16.09 1.09 -17.64
CA VAL A 87 -17.30 0.58 -16.96
C VAL A 87 -18.08 1.76 -16.37
N PRO A 88 -19.10 2.30 -17.07
CA PRO A 88 -19.84 3.49 -16.61
C PRO A 88 -20.51 3.35 -15.24
N GLN A 89 -20.87 2.12 -14.84
CA GLN A 89 -21.48 1.87 -13.53
C GLN A 89 -20.47 1.97 -12.38
N ALA A 90 -19.17 1.90 -12.67
CA ALA A 90 -18.08 1.94 -11.69
C ALA A 90 -17.58 3.37 -11.42
N GLU A 91 -17.94 4.35 -12.26
CA GLU A 91 -17.39 5.71 -12.24
C GLU A 91 -17.43 6.37 -10.85
N ALA A 92 -18.60 6.31 -10.20
CA ALA A 92 -18.77 6.89 -8.87
C ALA A 92 -17.90 6.21 -7.80
N ALA A 93 -17.67 4.90 -7.91
CA ALA A 93 -16.77 4.19 -6.99
C ALA A 93 -15.30 4.50 -7.31
N PHE A 94 -14.98 4.72 -8.58
CA PHE A 94 -13.66 5.07 -9.07
C PHE A 94 -13.24 6.46 -8.58
N GLU A 95 -14.05 7.48 -8.85
CA GLU A 95 -13.85 8.84 -8.36
C GLU A 95 -13.71 8.85 -6.84
N ARG A 96 -14.58 8.12 -6.14
CA ARG A 96 -14.54 8.07 -4.67
C ARG A 96 -13.29 7.40 -4.13
N HIS A 97 -12.83 6.32 -4.77
CA HIS A 97 -11.57 5.66 -4.42
C HIS A 97 -10.38 6.62 -4.58
N GLU A 98 -10.30 7.31 -5.71
CA GLU A 98 -9.24 8.27 -6.02
C GLU A 98 -9.22 9.43 -5.02
N GLU A 99 -10.34 10.14 -4.85
CA GLU A 99 -10.45 11.27 -3.92
C GLU A 99 -10.05 10.88 -2.48
N LEU A 100 -10.51 9.71 -2.03
CA LEU A 100 -10.18 9.21 -0.69
C LEU A 100 -8.71 8.82 -0.59
N ALA A 101 -8.12 8.21 -1.62
CA ALA A 101 -6.71 7.84 -1.64
C ALA A 101 -5.81 9.07 -1.61
N GLU A 102 -6.11 10.09 -2.41
CA GLU A 102 -5.40 11.37 -2.43
C GLU A 102 -5.50 12.13 -1.11
N LEU A 103 -6.71 12.16 -0.53
CA LEU A 103 -6.94 12.78 0.77
C LEU A 103 -6.18 12.02 1.86
N ALA A 104 -6.24 10.68 1.86
CA ALA A 104 -5.51 9.86 2.80
C ALA A 104 -3.99 10.10 2.68
N ARG A 105 -3.41 10.06 1.47
CA ARG A 105 -2.00 10.41 1.20
C ARG A 105 -1.62 11.73 1.87
N THR A 106 -2.41 12.77 1.62
CA THR A 106 -2.15 14.13 2.12
C THR A 106 -2.26 14.21 3.65
N VAL A 107 -3.31 13.61 4.22
CA VAL A 107 -3.53 13.58 5.67
C VAL A 107 -2.43 12.80 6.39
N PHE A 108 -2.01 11.63 5.89
CA PHE A 108 -0.94 10.84 6.50
C PHE A 108 0.43 11.51 6.39
N ALA A 109 0.72 12.19 5.28
CA ALA A 109 1.92 13.02 5.18
C ALA A 109 1.92 14.13 6.24
N GLY A 110 0.80 14.84 6.41
CA GLY A 110 0.63 15.85 7.45
C GLY A 110 0.76 15.27 8.87
N LEU A 111 0.14 14.13 9.14
CA LEU A 111 0.22 13.44 10.43
C LEU A 111 1.65 12.98 10.74
N ALA A 112 2.42 12.52 9.76
CA ALA A 112 3.83 12.18 9.97
C ALA A 112 4.63 13.40 10.45
N VAL A 113 4.41 14.58 9.85
CA VAL A 113 5.03 15.85 10.27
C VAL A 113 4.58 16.25 11.68
N VAL A 114 3.28 16.18 11.96
CA VAL A 114 2.74 16.44 13.31
C VAL A 114 3.37 15.51 14.34
N TYR A 115 3.55 14.23 14.00
CA TYR A 115 4.12 13.25 14.91
C TYR A 115 5.62 13.47 15.20
N VAL A 116 6.38 14.05 14.27
CA VAL A 116 7.74 14.56 14.57
C VAL A 116 7.67 15.53 15.74
N GLY A 117 6.76 16.50 15.68
CA GLY A 117 6.53 17.47 16.75
C GLY A 117 6.13 16.82 18.08
N VAL A 118 5.19 15.87 18.04
CA VAL A 118 4.75 15.10 19.22
C VAL A 118 5.90 14.30 19.83
N SER A 119 6.72 13.63 19.01
CA SER A 119 7.86 12.83 19.46
C SER A 119 8.96 13.68 20.11
N LEU A 120 9.25 14.85 19.53
CA LEU A 120 10.18 15.83 20.11
C LEU A 120 9.63 16.41 21.43
N ALA A 121 8.37 16.85 21.44
CA ALA A 121 7.72 17.39 22.64
C ALA A 121 7.64 16.34 23.76
N GLY A 122 7.23 15.11 23.44
CA GLY A 122 7.19 13.98 24.36
C GLY A 122 8.56 13.70 24.97
N SER A 123 9.61 13.68 24.14
CA SER A 123 11.00 13.49 24.60
C SER A 123 11.45 14.59 25.57
N LEU A 124 11.12 15.86 25.27
CA LEU A 124 11.41 17.01 26.15
C LEU A 124 10.63 16.94 27.47
N LEU A 125 9.34 16.58 27.43
CA LEU A 125 8.50 16.44 28.60
C LEU A 125 8.98 15.30 29.52
N LEU A 126 9.42 14.18 28.95
CA LEU A 126 10.02 13.07 29.70
C LEU A 126 11.32 13.50 30.39
N LYS A 127 12.18 14.30 29.73
CA LYS A 127 13.39 14.85 30.37
C LYS A 127 13.08 15.77 31.55
N ARG A 128 11.91 16.42 31.55
CA ARG A 128 11.43 17.28 32.65
C ARG A 128 10.60 16.51 33.71
N GLY A 129 10.57 15.18 33.65
CA GLY A 129 9.78 14.35 34.58
C GLY A 129 8.26 14.41 34.37
N ARG A 130 7.78 15.06 33.30
CA ARG A 130 6.34 15.25 33.02
C ARG A 130 5.74 14.06 32.25
N ARG A 131 5.77 12.86 32.84
CA ARG A 131 5.34 11.61 32.18
C ARG A 131 3.89 11.67 31.69
N ALA A 132 2.97 12.19 32.49
CA ALA A 132 1.55 12.28 32.15
C ALA A 132 1.31 13.20 30.94
N ALA A 133 2.02 14.33 30.86
CA ALA A 133 1.92 15.24 29.71
C ALA A 133 2.50 14.59 28.43
N ALA A 134 3.59 13.83 28.54
CA ALA A 134 4.14 13.08 27.41
C ALA A 134 3.17 11.99 26.92
N SER A 135 2.54 11.22 27.83
CA SER A 135 1.46 10.28 27.46
C SER A 135 0.31 11.01 26.78
N GLY A 136 -0.14 12.13 27.36
CA GLY A 136 -1.24 12.93 26.82
C GLY A 136 -0.98 13.41 25.40
N ALA A 137 0.26 13.77 25.05
CA ALA A 137 0.62 14.17 23.70
C ALA A 137 0.47 13.01 22.68
N HIS A 138 0.91 11.80 23.04
CA HIS A 138 0.72 10.61 22.18
C HIS A 138 -0.76 10.22 22.07
N LEU A 139 -1.52 10.29 23.16
CA LEU A 139 -2.96 10.01 23.13
C LEU A 139 -3.72 11.04 22.29
N ALA A 140 -3.37 12.33 22.38
CA ALA A 140 -3.95 13.36 21.53
C ALA A 140 -3.65 13.11 20.05
N PHE A 141 -2.44 12.65 19.72
CA PHE A 141 -2.12 12.25 18.35
C PHE A 141 -2.99 11.08 17.87
N LEU A 142 -3.24 10.06 18.70
CA LEU A 142 -4.11 8.95 18.33
C LEU A 142 -5.54 9.38 18.01
N VAL A 143 -6.05 10.40 18.70
CA VAL A 143 -7.35 11.01 18.37
C VAL A 143 -7.35 11.63 16.98
N LEU A 144 -6.24 12.24 16.55
CA LEU A 144 -6.08 12.76 15.18
C LEU A 144 -5.87 11.65 14.14
N LEU A 145 -5.19 10.57 14.52
CA LEU A 145 -4.91 9.43 13.64
C LEU A 145 -6.17 8.62 13.33
N ALA A 146 -7.08 8.46 14.31
CA ALA A 146 -8.28 7.64 14.17
C ALA A 146 -9.14 7.97 12.92
N PRO A 147 -9.55 9.23 12.66
CA PRO A 147 -10.30 9.55 11.45
C PRO A 147 -9.49 9.33 10.16
N ALA A 148 -8.16 9.51 10.19
CA ALA A 148 -7.31 9.23 9.04
C ALA A 148 -7.30 7.73 8.68
N LEU A 149 -7.33 6.84 9.68
CA LEU A 149 -7.46 5.40 9.45
C LEU A 149 -8.83 5.04 8.87
N VAL A 150 -9.89 5.75 9.25
CA VAL A 150 -11.23 5.59 8.64
C VAL A 150 -11.21 6.03 7.17
N LEU A 151 -10.55 7.15 6.85
CA LEU A 151 -10.37 7.58 5.46
C LEU A 151 -9.65 6.51 4.63
N LEU A 152 -8.55 5.95 5.15
CA LEU A 152 -7.81 4.87 4.49
C LEU A 152 -8.66 3.60 4.30
N ALA A 153 -9.44 3.22 5.30
CA ALA A 153 -10.34 2.07 5.22
C ALA A 153 -11.43 2.27 4.16
N ASN A 154 -11.99 3.48 4.06
CA ASN A 154 -12.98 3.80 3.04
C ASN A 154 -12.36 3.79 1.63
N ALA A 155 -11.14 4.33 1.46
CA ALA A 155 -10.42 4.23 0.18
C ALA A 155 -10.25 2.77 -0.24
N ALA A 156 -9.85 1.90 0.71
CA ALA A 156 -9.71 0.47 0.47
C ALA A 156 -11.06 -0.22 0.17
N HIS A 157 -12.14 0.22 0.81
CA HIS A 157 -13.47 -0.31 0.55
C HIS A 157 -13.91 -0.03 -0.89
N GLU A 158 -13.81 1.22 -1.35
CA GLU A 158 -14.15 1.57 -2.73
C GLU A 158 -13.24 0.86 -3.75
N GLY A 159 -11.93 0.77 -3.46
CA GLY A 159 -11.01 -0.02 -4.29
C GLY A 159 -11.39 -1.52 -4.34
N GLY A 160 -11.87 -2.07 -3.23
CA GLY A 160 -12.41 -3.43 -3.18
C GLY A 160 -13.67 -3.58 -4.03
N ARG A 161 -14.56 -2.57 -4.07
CA ARG A 161 -15.74 -2.56 -4.94
C ARG A 161 -15.34 -2.55 -6.41
N LEU A 162 -14.35 -1.75 -6.81
CA LEU A 162 -13.83 -1.75 -8.20
C LEU A 162 -13.43 -3.16 -8.64
N VAL A 163 -12.69 -3.88 -7.80
CA VAL A 163 -12.19 -5.22 -8.13
C VAL A 163 -13.26 -6.31 -8.04
N HIS A 164 -14.11 -6.27 -7.00
CA HIS A 164 -15.00 -7.37 -6.67
C HIS A 164 -16.44 -7.19 -7.16
N GLU A 165 -16.94 -5.95 -7.21
CA GLU A 165 -18.30 -5.62 -7.68
C GLU A 165 -18.29 -5.33 -9.18
N PHE A 166 -17.34 -4.52 -9.66
CA PHE A 166 -17.27 -4.08 -11.05
C PHE A 166 -16.29 -4.87 -11.93
N GLY A 167 -15.46 -5.73 -11.33
CA GLY A 167 -14.53 -6.59 -12.06
C GLY A 167 -13.32 -5.87 -12.67
N ILE A 168 -13.08 -4.61 -12.30
CA ILE A 168 -11.94 -3.81 -12.76
C ILE A 168 -10.68 -4.34 -12.07
N ARG A 169 -9.79 -4.94 -12.86
CA ARG A 169 -8.50 -5.45 -12.37
C ARG A 169 -7.39 -4.71 -13.08
N ALA A 170 -6.28 -4.50 -12.37
CA ALA A 170 -5.07 -4.02 -13.00
C ALA A 170 -4.73 -4.92 -14.21
N PRO A 171 -4.44 -4.35 -15.38
CA PRO A 171 -4.05 -5.12 -16.55
C PRO A 171 -2.72 -5.80 -16.26
N ILE A 172 -2.78 -7.05 -15.79
CA ILE A 172 -1.61 -7.92 -15.74
C ILE A 172 -1.25 -8.17 -17.19
N ALA A 173 -0.12 -7.60 -17.64
CA ALA A 173 0.41 -7.84 -18.99
C ALA A 173 0.30 -9.33 -19.30
N GLN A 174 -0.59 -9.69 -20.23
CA GLN A 174 -0.76 -11.06 -20.64
C GLN A 174 0.59 -11.54 -21.18
N TYR A 175 0.99 -12.73 -20.80
CA TYR A 175 2.18 -13.42 -21.30
C TYR A 175 1.98 -13.74 -22.79
N SER A 176 2.05 -12.75 -23.68
CA SER A 176 1.90 -12.90 -25.13
C SER A 176 3.20 -13.43 -25.77
N GLY A 177 3.81 -14.45 -25.19
CA GLY A 177 5.13 -14.95 -25.62
C GLY A 177 5.41 -16.42 -25.39
N VAL A 178 4.40 -17.24 -25.04
CA VAL A 178 4.59 -18.70 -24.85
C VAL A 178 3.67 -19.55 -25.74
N GLU A 179 2.62 -18.99 -26.34
CA GLU A 179 1.77 -19.74 -27.29
C GLU A 179 2.44 -20.01 -28.65
N ASP A 180 3.44 -19.23 -29.05
CA ASP A 180 4.19 -19.44 -30.31
C ASP A 180 5.28 -20.53 -30.24
N ALA A 181 5.48 -21.17 -29.07
CA ALA A 181 6.57 -22.12 -28.84
C ALA A 181 6.11 -23.58 -28.70
N LEU A 182 4.85 -23.89 -28.99
CA LEU A 182 4.44 -25.30 -29.12
C LEU A 182 4.59 -25.70 -30.60
N PRO A 183 5.51 -26.61 -30.96
CA PRO A 183 5.49 -27.17 -32.29
C PRO A 183 4.12 -27.82 -32.49
N ALA A 184 3.45 -27.43 -33.58
CA ALA A 184 2.25 -28.10 -34.05
C ALA A 184 2.53 -29.61 -34.00
N ARG A 185 1.73 -30.35 -33.22
CA ARG A 185 1.73 -31.80 -33.32
C ARG A 185 1.37 -32.12 -34.77
N GLU A 186 2.33 -32.59 -35.55
CA GLU A 186 2.05 -33.27 -36.81
C GLU A 186 1.13 -34.45 -36.44
N VAL A 187 -0.14 -34.30 -36.77
CA VAL A 187 -1.09 -35.41 -36.78
C VAL A 187 -0.69 -36.21 -38.01
N GLU A 188 0.06 -37.28 -37.80
CA GLU A 188 0.26 -38.34 -38.80
C GLU A 188 -1.14 -38.90 -39.12
N GLU A 189 -1.66 -38.58 -40.30
CA GLU A 189 -2.84 -39.23 -40.86
C GLU A 189 -2.46 -40.68 -41.20
N GLU A 190 -2.85 -41.61 -40.32
CA GLU A 190 -2.83 -43.05 -40.59
C GLU A 190 -3.93 -43.35 -41.64
N HIS A 191 -3.50 -43.55 -42.89
CA HIS A 191 -4.34 -44.02 -44.00
C HIS A 191 -4.46 -45.54 -43.89
N ASP A 192 -5.64 -46.01 -43.49
CA ASP A 192 -5.99 -47.44 -43.42
C ASP A 192 -6.63 -47.84 -44.77
N ASP A 193 -5.90 -48.65 -45.56
CA ASP A 193 -6.37 -49.39 -46.75
C ASP A 193 -6.59 -50.88 -46.39
#